data_AF-A0A2P9GUR1-F1
#
_entry.id   AF-A0A2P9GUR1-F1
#
_cell.length_a   1.000
_cell.length_b   1.000
_cell.length_c   1.000
_cell.angle_alpha   90.00
_cell.angle_beta   90.00
_cell.angle_gamma   90.00
#
_symmetry.space_group_name_H-M   'P 1'
#
loop_
_entity.id
_entity.type
_entity.pdbx_description
1 polymer ?
#
loop_
_entity_poly.entity_id
_entity_poly.type
_entity_poly.pdbx_seq_one_letter_code
_entity_poly.pdbx_strand_id
1 'polypeptide(L)'
;MQNGSIQTFMNQYGISMQLMKVSQATSGRTHPQMDLDRYRCQISRPGKEIDLYVVVPPEEDAITPSDVLFMLILDASGCEMFKEYYARHDEFNEIFSGSDARLDGFDEFWLEYESRCEQSRKLRTFLGKNLYEKLINQFGFDN
;
A
#
# COMPACT_ATOMS: atom_id res chain seq x y z
N MET A 1 7.07 15.43 -11.90
CA MET A 1 6.09 15.48 -13.03
C MET A 1 4.96 14.43 -12.92
N GLN A 2 5.09 13.36 -12.12
CA GLN A 2 4.07 12.29 -12.02
C GLN A 2 2.77 12.69 -11.27
N ASN A 3 2.83 13.66 -10.34
CA ASN A 3 1.63 14.06 -9.57
C ASN A 3 0.52 14.69 -10.43
N GLY A 4 0.90 15.47 -11.46
CA GLY A 4 -0.07 16.06 -12.39
C GLY A 4 -0.82 15.02 -13.24
N SER A 5 -0.18 13.90 -13.57
CA SER A 5 -0.81 12.82 -14.34
C SER A 5 -1.77 11.97 -13.50
N ILE A 6 -1.49 11.75 -12.21
CA ILE A 6 -2.37 11.00 -11.31
C ILE A 6 -3.63 11.81 -11.00
N GLN A 7 -3.49 13.10 -10.70
CA GLN A 7 -4.64 13.98 -10.51
C GLN A 7 -5.53 14.04 -11.77
N THR A 8 -4.93 14.06 -12.96
CA THR A 8 -5.66 14.01 -14.23
C THR A 8 -6.43 12.70 -14.38
N PHE A 9 -5.82 11.56 -14.05
CA PHE A 9 -6.48 10.26 -14.04
C PHE A 9 -7.67 10.25 -13.06
N MET A 10 -7.48 10.74 -11.84
CA MET A 10 -8.54 10.82 -10.84
C MET A 10 -9.73 11.65 -11.35
N ASN A 11 -9.46 12.83 -11.91
CA ASN A 11 -10.49 13.69 -12.48
C ASN A 11 -11.23 13.01 -13.65
N GLN A 12 -10.50 12.38 -14.57
CA GLN A 12 -11.07 11.73 -15.76
C GLN A 12 -12.06 10.61 -15.40
N TYR A 13 -11.76 9.86 -14.34
CA TYR A 13 -12.57 8.71 -13.93
C TYR A 13 -13.50 9.01 -12.75
N GLY A 14 -13.62 10.28 -12.35
CA GLY A 14 -14.48 10.73 -11.26
C GLY A 14 -14.10 10.10 -9.92
N ILE A 15 -12.80 9.89 -9.69
CA ILE A 15 -12.26 9.38 -8.44
C ILE A 15 -11.96 10.56 -7.54
N SER A 16 -12.48 10.53 -6.32
CA SER A 16 -12.14 11.46 -5.25
C SER A 16 -11.62 10.68 -4.04
N MET A 17 -10.88 11.36 -3.17
CA MET A 17 -10.33 10.75 -1.97
C MET A 17 -10.35 11.75 -0.82
N GLN A 18 -10.78 11.29 0.35
CA GLN A 18 -10.66 12.00 1.61
C GLN A 18 -9.59 11.34 2.47
N LEU A 19 -8.65 12.14 2.98
CA LEU A 19 -7.56 11.70 3.83
C LEU A 19 -7.86 12.05 5.28
N MET A 20 -7.88 11.05 6.14
CA MET A 20 -8.09 11.20 7.58
C MET A 20 -6.91 10.60 8.32
N LYS A 21 -6.10 11.45 8.96
CA LYS A 21 -5.02 11.00 9.84
C LYS A 21 -5.64 10.29 11.05
N VAL A 22 -5.21 9.05 11.31
CA VAL A 22 -5.71 8.21 12.40
C VAL A 22 -4.68 8.20 13.52
N SER A 23 -5.11 8.51 14.75
CA SER A 23 -4.24 8.37 15.92
C SER A 23 -3.98 6.88 16.19
N GLN A 24 -2.76 6.54 16.64
CA GLN A 24 -2.48 5.20 17.13
C GLN A 24 -3.44 4.88 18.28
N ALA A 25 -4.23 3.82 18.14
CA ALA A 25 -4.71 3.11 19.31
C ALA A 25 -3.49 2.52 20.01
N THR A 26 -3.36 2.76 21.31
CA THR A 26 -2.33 2.23 22.21
C THR A 26 -2.35 0.70 22.23
N SER A 27 -1.83 0.06 21.19
CA SER A 27 -1.60 -1.39 21.12
C SER A 27 -0.15 -1.64 21.48
N GLY A 28 0.07 -2.11 22.71
CA GLY A 28 1.36 -2.25 23.36
C GLY A 28 2.30 -3.28 22.74
N ARG A 29 2.95 -2.93 21.63
CA ARG A 29 4.20 -3.55 21.18
C ARG A 29 5.21 -2.48 20.82
N THR A 30 6.15 -2.29 21.73
CA THR A 30 7.33 -1.41 21.63
C THR A 30 8.38 -2.05 20.73
N HIS A 31 8.39 -1.68 19.46
CA HIS A 31 9.62 -1.57 18.66
C HIS A 31 10.01 -0.08 18.56
N PRO A 32 11.25 0.27 18.19
CA PRO A 32 11.68 1.67 18.13
C PRO A 32 10.72 2.40 17.19
N GLN A 33 9.83 3.19 17.77
CA GLN A 33 8.78 3.88 17.04
C GLN A 33 9.46 4.91 16.16
N MET A 34 9.70 4.56 14.89
CA MET A 34 9.58 5.59 13.86
C MET A 34 8.15 6.12 14.00
N ASP A 35 7.99 7.42 14.21
CA ASP A 35 6.70 8.08 14.34
C ASP A 35 5.95 7.99 13.02
N LEU A 36 5.37 6.82 12.70
CA LEU A 36 4.68 6.60 11.45
C LEU A 36 3.28 7.22 11.50
N ASP A 37 3.00 8.03 10.49
CA ASP A 37 1.67 8.57 10.27
C ASP A 37 0.79 7.52 9.59
N ARG A 38 -0.42 7.35 10.13
CA ARG A 38 -1.42 6.43 9.60
C ARG A 38 -2.57 7.24 9.04
N TYR A 39 -3.00 6.89 7.84
CA TYR A 39 -4.13 7.53 7.18
C TYR A 39 -5.19 6.50 6.80
N ARG A 40 -6.45 6.84 7.07
CA ARG A 40 -7.60 6.24 6.42
C ARG A 40 -7.92 7.07 5.18
N CYS A 41 -7.92 6.42 4.03
CA CYS A 41 -8.13 7.01 2.73
C CYS A 41 -9.49 6.52 2.22
N GLN A 42 -10.52 7.34 2.34
CA GLN A 42 -11.84 7.02 1.78
C GLN A 42 -11.84 7.41 0.31
N ILE A 43 -11.85 6.42 -0.58
CA ILE A 43 -11.83 6.61 -2.03
C ILE A 43 -13.24 6.40 -2.57
N SER A 44 -13.73 7.33 -3.37
CA SER A 44 -15.08 7.25 -3.96
C SER A 44 -15.06 7.50 -5.46
N ARG A 45 -16.05 6.92 -6.14
CA ARG A 45 -16.40 7.18 -7.56
C ARG A 45 -17.92 6.99 -7.73
N PRO A 46 -18.54 7.35 -8.86
CA PRO A 46 -19.99 7.21 -9.02
C PRO A 46 -20.50 5.81 -8.66
N GLY A 47 -21.31 5.74 -7.60
CA GLY A 47 -21.94 4.50 -7.11
C GLY A 47 -21.03 3.54 -6.33
N LYS A 48 -19.79 3.90 -5.97
CA LYS A 48 -18.87 3.04 -5.22
C LYS A 48 -18.01 3.84 -4.23
N GLU A 49 -17.68 3.21 -3.12
CA GLU A 49 -16.77 3.74 -2.12
C GLU A 49 -15.97 2.60 -1.48
N ILE A 50 -14.72 2.86 -1.10
CA ILE A 50 -13.89 1.97 -0.29
C ILE A 50 -13.05 2.78 0.70
N ASP A 51 -12.67 2.13 1.79
CA ASP A 51 -11.61 2.61 2.67
C ASP A 51 -10.33 1.80 2.44
N LEU A 52 -9.23 2.52 2.24
CA LEU A 52 -7.88 1.96 2.26
C LEU A 52 -7.08 2.61 3.38
N TYR A 53 -6.04 1.92 3.84
CA TYR A 53 -5.17 2.41 4.89
C TYR A 53 -3.73 2.46 4.38
N VAL A 54 -3.09 3.60 4.58
CA VAL A 54 -1.67 3.79 4.25
C VAL A 54 -0.91 4.22 5.50
N VAL A 55 0.33 3.76 5.57
CA VAL A 55 1.28 4.11 6.63
C VAL A 55 2.46 4.77 5.94
N VAL A 56 2.80 5.98 6.38
CA VAL A 56 3.88 6.77 5.79
C VAL A 56 4.82 7.28 6.89
N PRO A 57 6.10 7.51 6.58
CA PRO A 57 6.97 8.28 7.45
C PRO A 57 6.35 9.66 7.76
N PRO A 58 6.67 10.26 8.91
CA PRO A 58 6.22 11.60 9.21
C PRO A 58 6.95 12.55 8.25
N GLU A 59 6.19 13.26 7.42
CA GLU A 59 6.73 14.26 6.49
C GLU A 59 6.45 15.68 7.01
N GLU A 60 7.27 16.65 6.59
CA GLU A 60 7.06 18.07 6.93
C GLU A 60 5.76 18.62 6.29
N ASP A 61 5.39 18.07 5.14
CA ASP A 61 4.17 18.43 4.39
C ASP A 61 3.10 17.33 4.49
N ALA A 62 1.83 17.74 4.39
CA ALA A 62 0.72 16.79 4.36
C ALA A 62 0.68 16.06 3.00
N ILE A 63 0.63 14.73 3.05
CA ILE A 63 0.46 13.90 1.84
C ILE A 63 -0.84 14.25 1.11
N THR A 64 -0.81 14.21 -0.22
CA THR A 64 -1.98 14.49 -1.06
C THR A 64 -2.69 13.21 -1.49
N PRO A 65 -3.96 13.30 -1.94
CA PRO A 65 -4.65 12.18 -2.58
C PRO A 65 -3.88 11.50 -3.73
N SER A 66 -3.15 12.31 -4.51
CA SER A 66 -2.37 11.78 -5.64
C SER A 66 -1.14 11.00 -5.14
N ASP A 67 -0.49 11.46 -4.07
CA ASP A 67 0.61 10.72 -3.43
C ASP A 67 0.12 9.39 -2.86
N VAL A 68 -1.05 9.38 -2.21
CA VAL A 68 -1.65 8.14 -1.71
C VAL A 68 -1.98 7.17 -2.84
N LEU A 69 -2.59 7.65 -3.92
CA LEU A 69 -2.88 6.78 -5.06
C LEU A 69 -1.59 6.25 -5.69
N PHE A 70 -0.53 7.05 -5.74
CA PHE A 70 0.79 6.60 -6.19
C PHE A 70 1.35 5.50 -5.28
N MET A 71 1.33 5.68 -3.96
CA MET A 71 1.80 4.67 -3.01
C MET A 71 1.05 3.34 -3.14
N LEU A 72 -0.28 3.38 -3.35
CA LEU A 72 -1.08 2.18 -3.58
C LEU A 72 -0.70 1.45 -4.89
N ILE A 73 -0.26 2.19 -5.91
CA ILE A 73 0.26 1.61 -7.16
C ILE A 73 1.64 0.96 -6.95
N LEU A 74 2.49 1.58 -6.11
CA LEU A 74 3.77 1.01 -5.71
C LEU A 74 3.55 -0.30 -4.94
N ASP A 75 2.63 -0.31 -3.97
CA ASP A 75 2.27 -1.51 -3.21
C ASP A 75 1.73 -2.61 -4.14
N ALA A 76 0.89 -2.26 -5.11
CA ALA A 76 0.41 -3.20 -6.12
C ALA A 76 1.55 -3.84 -6.93
N SER A 77 2.53 -3.03 -7.36
CA SER A 77 3.72 -3.52 -8.07
C SER A 77 4.57 -4.42 -7.17
N GLY A 78 4.79 -4.02 -5.92
CA GLY A 78 5.51 -4.81 -4.92
C GLY A 78 4.85 -6.16 -4.64
N CYS A 79 3.52 -6.20 -4.60
CA CYS A 79 2.76 -7.44 -4.43
C CYS A 79 3.07 -8.47 -5.52
N GLU A 80 3.08 -8.06 -6.79
CA GLU A 80 3.41 -8.96 -7.88
C GLU A 80 4.90 -9.34 -7.88
N MET A 81 5.79 -8.38 -7.60
CA MET A 81 7.24 -8.62 -7.56
C MET A 81 7.65 -9.66 -6.49
N PHE A 82 7.07 -9.61 -5.29
CA PHE A 82 7.41 -10.52 -4.20
C PHE A 82 6.56 -11.79 -4.14
N LYS A 83 5.61 -11.97 -5.07
CA LYS A 83 4.65 -13.09 -5.04
C LYS A 83 5.30 -14.46 -4.97
N GLU A 84 6.34 -14.70 -5.76
CA GLU A 84 7.06 -15.97 -5.77
C GLU A 84 7.90 -16.19 -4.51
N TYR A 85 8.45 -15.10 -3.94
CA TYR A 85 9.18 -15.15 -2.68
C TYR A 85 8.23 -15.46 -1.52
N TYR A 86 7.07 -14.81 -1.48
CA TYR A 86 6.03 -15.06 -0.49
C TYR A 86 5.52 -16.52 -0.56
N ALA A 87 5.36 -17.09 -1.77
CA ALA A 87 4.98 -18.50 -1.91
C ALA A 87 5.97 -19.49 -1.27
N ARG A 88 7.21 -19.04 -1.00
CA ARG A 88 8.30 -19.83 -0.41
C ARG A 88 8.75 -19.28 0.94
N HIS A 89 7.98 -18.39 1.57
CA HIS A 89 8.41 -17.72 2.79
C HIS A 89 8.67 -18.70 3.95
N ASP A 90 7.90 -19.80 4.05
CA ASP A 90 8.15 -20.87 5.03
C ASP A 90 9.49 -21.56 4.80
N GLU A 91 9.84 -21.87 3.54
CA GLU A 91 11.14 -22.45 3.19
C GLU A 91 12.29 -21.51 3.57
N PHE A 92 12.13 -20.21 3.31
CA PHE A 92 13.11 -19.21 3.72
C PHE A 92 13.21 -19.12 5.24
N ASN A 93 12.08 -19.13 5.95
CA ASN A 93 12.06 -19.11 7.41
C ASN A 93 12.81 -20.32 8.00
N GLU A 94 12.60 -21.51 7.44
CA GLU A 94 13.34 -22.72 7.84
C GLU A 94 14.84 -22.61 7.58
N ILE A 95 15.26 -22.09 6.41
CA ILE A 95 16.67 -21.87 6.08
C ILE A 95 17.34 -20.90 7.07
N PHE A 96 16.63 -19.84 7.48
CA PHE A 96 17.16 -18.82 8.39
C PHE A 96 17.00 -19.16 9.88
N SER A 97 16.14 -20.14 10.21
CA SER A 97 15.81 -20.54 11.60
C SER A 97 16.99 -21.04 12.44
N GLY A 98 18.03 -21.57 11.78
CA GLY A 98 19.25 -22.09 12.42
C GLY A 98 20.42 -21.09 12.49
N SER A 99 20.22 -19.85 12.06
CA SER A 99 21.26 -18.82 12.02
C SER A 99 20.95 -17.68 12.98
N ASP A 100 21.99 -16.99 13.49
CA ASP A 100 21.86 -15.67 14.13
C ASP A 100 21.24 -14.60 13.19
N ALA A 101 21.02 -14.97 11.91
CA ALA A 101 20.31 -14.19 10.90
C ALA A 101 18.81 -14.53 10.82
N ARG A 102 18.20 -15.06 11.89
CA ARG A 102 16.76 -14.89 12.07
C ARG A 102 16.52 -13.38 12.13
N LEU A 103 16.22 -12.80 10.98
CA LEU A 103 16.07 -11.37 10.81
C LEU A 103 14.96 -10.94 11.74
N ASP A 104 15.30 -10.18 12.79
CA ASP A 104 14.31 -9.46 13.58
C ASP A 104 13.43 -8.69 12.60
N GLY A 105 12.14 -9.04 12.52
CA GLY A 105 11.19 -8.47 11.58
C GLY A 105 10.89 -9.28 10.30
N PHE A 106 11.40 -10.51 10.14
CA PHE A 106 11.01 -11.37 8.99
C PHE A 106 9.50 -11.63 8.96
N ASP A 107 8.93 -12.02 10.09
CA ASP A 107 7.49 -12.25 10.23
C ASP A 107 6.70 -10.93 10.06
N GLU A 108 7.25 -9.82 10.55
CA GLU A 108 6.63 -8.49 10.44
C GLU A 108 6.58 -8.01 8.99
N PHE A 109 7.66 -8.21 8.23
CA PHE A 109 7.71 -7.89 6.81
C PHE A 109 6.61 -8.60 6.02
N TRP A 110 6.41 -9.91 6.26
CA TRP A 110 5.38 -10.67 5.55
C TRP A 110 3.96 -10.28 5.98
N LEU A 111 3.74 -9.97 7.26
CA LEU A 111 2.47 -9.41 7.72
C LEU A 111 2.16 -8.06 7.07
N GLU A 112 3.15 -7.19 6.93
CA GLU A 112 2.99 -5.93 6.20
C GLU A 112 2.72 -6.14 4.72
N TYR A 113 3.46 -7.07 4.08
CA TYR A 113 3.25 -7.45 2.69
C TYR A 113 1.82 -7.94 2.44
N GLU A 114 1.32 -8.86 3.27
CA GLU A 114 -0.05 -9.36 3.17
C GLU A 114 -1.09 -8.24 3.29
N SER A 115 -0.89 -7.33 4.24
CA SER A 115 -1.74 -6.17 4.44
C SER A 115 -1.77 -5.27 3.20
N ARG A 116 -0.59 -4.91 2.65
CA ARG A 116 -0.48 -4.10 1.43
C ARG A 116 -1.14 -4.79 0.23
N CYS A 117 -0.98 -6.11 0.09
CA CYS A 117 -1.61 -6.88 -0.97
C CYS A 117 -3.12 -7.05 -0.80
N GLU A 118 -3.64 -7.03 0.43
CA GLU A 118 -5.08 -6.90 0.68
C GLU A 118 -5.62 -5.54 0.23
N GLN A 119 -4.95 -4.44 0.59
CA GLN A 119 -5.34 -3.09 0.16
C GLN A 119 -5.33 -2.97 -1.38
N SER A 120 -4.30 -3.50 -2.03
CA SER A 120 -4.21 -3.54 -3.50
C SER A 120 -5.36 -4.33 -4.14
N ARG A 121 -5.74 -5.49 -3.56
CA ARG A 121 -6.91 -6.27 -4.03
C ARG A 121 -8.23 -5.52 -3.86
N LYS A 122 -8.41 -4.78 -2.75
CA LYS A 122 -9.58 -3.92 -2.52
C LYS A 122 -9.65 -2.81 -3.58
N LEU A 123 -8.53 -2.13 -3.85
CA LEU A 123 -8.43 -1.11 -4.90
C LEU A 123 -8.79 -1.69 -6.28
N ARG A 124 -8.26 -2.86 -6.63
CA ARG A 124 -8.60 -3.57 -7.88
C ARG A 124 -10.09 -3.85 -8.00
N THR A 125 -10.72 -4.31 -6.93
CA THR A 125 -12.16 -4.63 -6.90
C THR A 125 -13.00 -3.36 -7.08
N PHE A 126 -12.62 -2.27 -6.41
CA PHE A 126 -13.28 -0.98 -6.51
C PHE A 126 -13.21 -0.39 -7.93
N LEU A 127 -12.01 -0.32 -8.50
CA LEU A 127 -11.79 0.22 -9.85
C LEU A 127 -12.38 -0.68 -10.93
N GLY A 128 -12.38 -2.00 -10.70
CA GLY A 128 -12.64 -3.02 -11.70
C GLY A 128 -11.42 -3.26 -12.59
N LYS A 129 -11.38 -4.43 -13.23
CA LYS A 129 -10.22 -4.92 -14.00
C LYS A 129 -9.65 -3.89 -14.97
N ASN A 130 -10.47 -3.35 -15.87
CA ASN A 130 -10.00 -2.47 -16.95
C ASN A 130 -9.41 -1.15 -16.42
N LEU A 131 -10.00 -0.57 -15.39
CA LEU A 131 -9.53 0.72 -14.86
C LEU A 131 -8.29 0.53 -13.99
N TYR A 132 -8.24 -0.57 -13.23
CA TYR A 132 -7.05 -0.95 -12.48
C TYR A 132 -5.87 -1.22 -13.41
N GLU A 133 -6.04 -2.01 -14.49
CA GLU A 133 -4.99 -2.25 -15.49
C GLU A 133 -4.50 -0.95 -16.15
N LYS A 134 -5.41 -0.02 -16.47
CA LYS A 134 -5.00 1.30 -16.96
C LYS A 134 -4.18 2.08 -15.94
N LEU A 135 -4.58 2.06 -14.67
CA LEU A 135 -3.85 2.73 -13.59
C LEU A 135 -2.45 2.14 -13.45
N ILE A 136 -2.33 0.82 -13.41
CA ILE A 136 -1.04 0.13 -13.28
C ILE A 136 -0.19 0.30 -14.54
N ASN A 137 -0.72 0.16 -15.76
CA ASN A 137 0.10 0.33 -16.97
C ASN A 137 0.57 1.78 -17.19
N GLN A 138 -0.14 2.75 -16.63
CA GLN A 138 0.22 4.16 -16.79
C GLN A 138 1.24 4.62 -15.74
N PHE A 139 1.28 3.98 -14.57
CA PHE A 139 2.03 4.47 -13.40
C PHE A 139 2.77 3.38 -12.61
N GLY A 140 2.35 2.13 -12.72
CA GLY A 140 3.11 0.98 -12.26
C GLY A 140 4.32 0.81 -13.16
N PHE A 141 5.44 0.45 -12.56
CA PHE A 141 6.68 0.25 -13.30
C PHE A 141 6.48 -0.93 -14.27
N ASP A 142 6.68 -0.67 -15.56
CA ASP A 142 6.86 -1.74 -16.54
C ASP A 142 8.05 -2.59 -16.06
N ASN A 143 7.84 -3.89 -15.87
CA ASN A 143 8.92 -4.86 -15.69
C ASN A 143 9.73 -5.01 -16.98
#